data_AF-A0A183IW37-F1
#
_entry.id   AF-A0A183IW37-F1
#
_cell.length_a   1.000
_cell.length_b   1.000
_cell.length_c   1.000
_cell.angle_alpha   90.00
_cell.angle_beta   90.00
_cell.angle_gamma   90.00
#
_symmetry.space_group_name_H-M   'P 1'
#
loop_
_entity.id
_entity.type
_entity.pdbx_description
1 polymer ?
#
loop_
_entity_poly.entity_id
_entity_poly.type
_entity_poly.pdbx_seq_one_letter_code
_entity_poly.pdbx_strand_id
1 'polypeptide(L)'
;MFVRRCCDRCNQWFHGDCIGVEAKEASNISCFYCPRCREKHPQLVIVYKSDRASASKNKVKRRRRHKIACGQCIGCFHTEDCGQCDTCKDMKKFGGPGRLHLKCRRRQCVGRGYVSSDDESMLFKNVANEVYRVRF
;
A
#
# COMPACT_ATOMS: atom_id res chain seq x y z
N MET A 1 -1.97 38.42 -6.40
CA MET A 1 -2.30 37.04 -6.82
C MET A 1 -1.95 36.11 -5.66
N PHE A 2 -2.92 35.43 -5.07
CA PHE A 2 -2.65 34.55 -3.92
C PHE A 2 -2.06 33.22 -4.39
N VAL A 3 -0.83 32.95 -3.96
CA VAL A 3 -0.12 31.71 -4.27
C VAL A 3 -0.69 30.62 -3.38
N ARG A 4 -1.13 29.51 -3.97
CA ARG A 4 -1.55 28.31 -3.21
C ARG A 4 -0.62 27.16 -3.53
N ARG A 5 -0.14 26.48 -2.50
CA ARG A 5 0.78 25.35 -2.62
C ARG A 5 0.23 24.14 -1.89
N CYS A 6 0.20 23.01 -2.58
CA CYS A 6 -0.16 21.72 -2.01
C CYS A 6 1.08 21.03 -1.43
N CYS A 7 0.93 20.43 -0.25
CA CYS A 7 1.95 19.59 0.39
C CYS A 7 1.95 18.17 -0.20
N ASP A 8 3.10 17.67 -0.65
CA ASP A 8 3.23 16.36 -1.31
C ASP A 8 3.09 15.15 -0.36
N ARG A 9 3.02 15.38 0.96
CA ARG A 9 2.87 14.32 1.97
C ARG A 9 1.43 14.16 2.47
N CYS A 10 0.78 15.26 2.82
CA CYS A 10 -0.56 15.27 3.41
C CYS A 10 -1.64 15.83 2.48
N ASN A 11 -1.25 16.29 1.29
CA ASN A 11 -2.12 16.79 0.23
C ASN A 11 -3.02 17.97 0.65
N GLN A 12 -2.62 18.67 1.71
CA GLN A 12 -3.29 19.88 2.19
C GLN A 12 -2.80 21.13 1.45
N TRP A 13 -3.69 22.08 1.27
CA TRP A 13 -3.43 23.36 0.61
C TRP A 13 -3.05 24.44 1.61
N PHE A 14 -2.01 25.19 1.26
CA PHE A 14 -1.50 26.28 2.08
C PHE A 14 -1.38 27.54 1.24
N HIS A 15 -1.64 28.70 1.85
CA HIS A 15 -1.33 29.99 1.24
C HIS A 15 0.18 30.20 1.29
N GLY A 16 0.79 30.63 0.17
CA GLY A 16 2.22 30.87 0.03
C GLY A 16 2.76 31.79 1.13
N ASP A 17 2.04 32.88 1.42
CA ASP A 17 2.43 33.85 2.44
C ASP A 17 2.46 33.23 3.86
N CYS A 18 1.55 32.29 4.16
CA CYS A 18 1.49 31.62 5.46
C CYS A 18 2.59 30.57 5.67
N ILE A 19 3.29 30.17 4.60
CA ILE A 19 4.37 29.17 4.64
C ILE A 19 5.71 29.75 4.18
N GLY A 20 5.80 31.07 4.01
CA GLY A 20 7.01 31.76 3.53
C GLY A 20 7.42 31.35 2.12
N VAL A 21 6.46 31.10 1.24
CA VAL A 21 6.69 30.78 -0.19
C VAL A 21 6.16 31.92 -1.04
N GLU A 22 7.07 32.67 -1.66
CA GLU A 22 6.72 33.75 -2.58
C GLU A 22 6.28 33.23 -3.97
N ALA A 23 5.61 34.05 -4.77
CA ALA A 23 5.10 33.66 -6.10
C ALA A 23 6.20 33.17 -7.07
N LYS A 24 7.37 33.79 -7.00
CA LYS A 24 8.54 33.42 -7.82
C LYS A 24 9.12 32.07 -7.38
N GLU A 25 9.16 31.83 -6.06
CA GLU A 25 9.63 30.57 -5.48
C GLU A 25 8.65 29.43 -5.70
N ALA A 26 7.35 29.67 -5.57
CA ALA A 26 6.30 28.68 -5.80
C ALA A 26 6.38 28.05 -7.19
N SER A 27 6.78 28.85 -8.18
CA SER A 27 7.00 28.40 -9.55
C SER A 27 8.25 27.52 -9.68
N ASN A 28 9.23 27.68 -8.79
CA ASN A 28 10.50 26.94 -8.80
C ASN A 28 10.52 25.75 -7.83
N ILE A 29 9.54 25.60 -6.94
CA ILE A 29 9.42 24.44 -6.05
C ILE A 29 8.78 23.26 -6.81
N SER A 30 9.52 22.15 -6.91
CA SER A 30 9.04 20.90 -7.50
C SER A 30 8.36 19.99 -6.47
N CYS A 31 8.85 19.96 -5.22
CA CYS A 31 8.25 19.21 -4.11
C CYS A 31 8.20 20.12 -2.88
N PHE A 32 7.02 20.26 -2.28
CA PHE A 32 6.79 21.07 -1.09
C PHE A 32 6.24 20.21 0.05
N TYR A 33 6.78 20.40 1.25
CA TYR A 33 6.28 19.77 2.48
C TYR A 33 5.97 20.84 3.52
N CYS A 34 4.76 20.81 4.09
CA CYS A 34 4.35 21.78 5.09
C CYS A 34 5.13 21.62 6.41
N PRO A 35 5.19 22.65 7.28
CA PRO A 35 5.96 22.62 8.53
C PRO A 35 5.66 21.38 9.38
N ARG A 36 4.38 21.06 9.57
CA ARG A 36 3.93 19.87 10.29
C ARG A 36 4.45 18.54 9.72
N CYS A 37 4.56 18.44 8.39
CA CYS A 37 5.10 17.24 7.75
C CYS A 37 6.62 17.16 7.87
N ARG A 38 7.31 18.30 7.80
CA ARG A 38 8.76 18.39 7.99
C ARG A 38 9.17 18.06 9.43
N GLU A 39 8.38 18.48 10.42
CA GLU A 39 8.60 18.16 11.83
C GLU A 39 8.46 16.66 12.13
N LYS A 40 7.46 15.99 11.55
CA LYS A 40 7.21 14.55 11.77
C LYS A 40 8.19 13.64 11.03
N HIS A 41 8.83 14.16 9.98
CA HIS A 41 9.68 13.37 9.10
C HIS A 41 10.90 14.21 8.71
N PRO A 42 12.03 14.07 9.42
CA PRO A 42 13.24 14.86 9.16
C PRO A 42 13.83 14.65 7.75
N GLN A 43 13.43 13.58 7.06
CA GLN A 43 13.83 13.30 5.68
C GLN A 43 13.07 14.10 4.61
N LEU A 44 12.02 14.85 4.98
CA LEU A 44 11.22 15.61 4.02
C LEU A 44 11.83 17.00 3.80
N VAL A 45 12.44 17.20 2.63
CA VAL A 45 13.06 18.47 2.21
C VAL A 45 12.32 19.06 1.01
N ILE A 46 12.28 20.39 0.94
CA ILE A 46 11.73 21.11 -0.22
C ILE A 46 12.72 20.94 -1.38
N VAL A 47 12.23 20.58 -2.56
CA VAL A 47 13.06 20.33 -3.75
C VAL A 47 12.73 21.37 -4.82
N TYR A 48 13.75 22.04 -5.36
CA TYR A 48 13.59 23.04 -6.41
C TYR A 48 13.85 22.46 -7.82
N LYS A 49 13.32 23.12 -8.86
CA LYS A 49 13.43 22.71 -10.27
C LYS A 49 14.89 22.66 -10.75
N SER A 50 15.75 23.54 -10.21
CA SER A 50 17.21 23.56 -10.47
C SER A 50 17.91 22.29 -9.99
N ASP A 51 17.38 21.67 -8.94
CA ASP A 51 18.03 20.55 -8.25
C ASP A 51 17.62 19.19 -8.84
N ARG A 52 16.86 19.19 -9.95
CA ARG A 52 16.42 17.96 -10.64
C ARG A 52 17.57 17.09 -11.14
N ALA A 53 18.76 17.66 -11.32
CA ALA A 53 19.98 16.92 -11.66
C ALA A 53 20.56 16.12 -10.48
N SER A 54 20.44 16.61 -9.25
CA SER A 54 20.98 15.97 -8.03
C SER A 54 19.93 15.16 -7.25
N ALA A 55 18.65 15.50 -7.35
CA ALA A 55 17.54 14.81 -6.68
C ALA A 55 17.20 13.43 -7.27
N SER A 56 17.71 13.08 -8.45
CA SER A 56 17.47 11.79 -9.10
C SER A 56 18.11 10.58 -8.37
N LYS A 57 18.91 10.79 -7.31
CA LYS A 57 19.50 9.69 -6.54
C LYS A 57 18.62 9.13 -5.41
N ASN A 58 17.48 9.76 -5.10
CA ASN A 58 16.52 9.18 -4.17
C ASN A 58 15.17 8.89 -4.83
N LYS A 59 15.20 8.23 -6.00
CA LYS A 59 14.20 7.20 -6.20
C LYS A 59 14.46 6.18 -5.10
N VAL A 60 13.80 6.33 -3.96
CA VAL A 60 13.40 5.17 -3.16
C VAL A 60 12.81 4.28 -4.24
N LYS A 61 13.59 3.28 -4.68
CA LYS A 61 13.04 2.20 -5.46
C LYS A 61 11.98 1.73 -4.51
N ARG A 62 10.73 2.16 -4.73
CA ARG A 62 9.58 1.40 -4.31
C ARG A 62 9.86 0.12 -5.05
N ARG A 63 10.64 -0.77 -4.42
CA ARG A 63 10.83 -2.15 -4.80
C ARG A 63 9.38 -2.49 -5.03
N ARG A 64 8.97 -2.63 -6.31
CA ARG A 64 7.63 -3.13 -6.61
C ARG A 64 7.58 -4.33 -5.69
N ARG A 65 6.80 -4.22 -4.62
CA ARG A 65 6.93 -5.12 -3.48
C ARG A 65 6.45 -6.39 -4.13
N HIS A 66 7.37 -7.18 -4.68
CA HIS A 66 7.09 -8.45 -5.29
C HIS A 66 6.26 -9.09 -4.23
N LYS A 67 5.01 -9.37 -4.57
CA LYS A 67 3.94 -9.75 -3.67
C LYS A 67 4.44 -11.01 -2.94
N ILE A 68 5.22 -10.84 -1.87
CA ILE A 68 5.90 -11.93 -1.17
C ILE A 68 4.78 -12.66 -0.43
N ALA A 69 4.76 -13.98 -0.57
CA ALA A 69 3.83 -14.80 0.20
C ALA A 69 4.10 -14.53 1.68
N CYS A 70 3.08 -14.37 2.53
CA CYS A 70 3.31 -14.05 3.94
C CYS A 70 4.12 -15.13 4.67
N GLY A 71 4.21 -16.34 4.11
CA GLY A 71 5.01 -17.44 4.66
C GLY A 71 4.41 -18.07 5.91
N GLN A 72 3.29 -17.54 6.42
CA GLN A 72 2.74 -17.90 7.73
C GLN A 72 1.23 -18.23 7.71
N CYS A 73 0.56 -18.16 6.55
CA CYS A 73 -0.86 -18.53 6.44
C CYS A 73 -1.04 -19.94 5.85
N ILE A 74 -2.20 -20.55 6.07
CA ILE A 74 -2.61 -21.85 5.47
C ILE A 74 -2.34 -21.87 3.96
N GLY A 75 -2.64 -20.77 3.27
CA GLY A 75 -2.39 -20.62 1.84
C GLY A 75 -0.91 -20.67 1.44
N CYS A 76 0.00 -20.28 2.33
CA CYS A 76 1.44 -20.38 2.10
C CYS A 76 2.00 -21.76 2.44
N PHE A 77 1.39 -22.46 3.40
CA PHE A 77 1.84 -23.79 3.83
C PHE A 77 1.36 -24.92 2.93
N HIS A 78 0.30 -24.73 2.15
CA HIS A 78 -0.12 -25.72 1.17
C HIS A 78 0.89 -25.86 0.01
N THR A 79 1.50 -27.03 -0.07
CA THR A 79 2.46 -27.43 -1.11
C THR A 79 1.77 -27.93 -2.37
N GLU A 80 0.59 -28.54 -2.23
CA GLU A 80 -0.14 -29.23 -3.30
C GLU A 80 -1.40 -28.50 -3.77
N ASP A 81 -1.73 -28.66 -5.05
CA ASP A 81 -2.95 -28.12 -5.62
C ASP A 81 -4.10 -29.10 -5.37
N CYS A 82 -5.22 -28.61 -4.82
CA CYS A 82 -6.30 -29.50 -4.36
C CYS A 82 -7.07 -30.21 -5.48
N GLY A 83 -6.85 -29.88 -6.75
CA GLY A 83 -7.52 -30.48 -7.92
C GLY A 83 -9.01 -30.14 -8.08
N GLN A 84 -9.67 -29.67 -7.01
CA GLN A 84 -11.13 -29.53 -6.97
C GLN A 84 -11.61 -28.08 -7.11
N CYS A 85 -10.74 -27.10 -6.91
CA CYS A 85 -11.08 -25.68 -6.99
C CYS A 85 -11.26 -25.20 -8.44
N ASP A 86 -11.97 -24.09 -8.66
CA ASP A 86 -12.16 -23.47 -9.98
C ASP A 86 -10.84 -23.20 -10.71
N THR A 87 -9.88 -22.59 -10.02
CA THR A 87 -8.54 -22.33 -10.58
C THR A 87 -7.77 -23.62 -10.82
N CYS A 88 -8.05 -24.68 -10.06
CA CYS A 88 -7.42 -25.99 -10.21
C CYS A 88 -7.97 -26.68 -11.45
N LYS A 89 -9.29 -26.71 -11.60
CA LYS A 89 -9.99 -27.26 -12.77
C LYS A 89 -9.61 -26.56 -14.07
N ASP A 90 -9.18 -25.30 -14.01
CA ASP A 90 -8.63 -24.58 -15.17
C ASP A 90 -7.17 -24.97 -15.51
N MET A 91 -6.38 -25.53 -14.58
CA MET A 91 -4.99 -25.89 -14.88
C MET A 91 -4.89 -27.04 -15.88
N LYS A 92 -3.96 -26.92 -16.83
CA LYS A 92 -3.68 -27.95 -17.84
C LYS A 92 -3.39 -29.33 -17.25
N LYS A 93 -2.71 -29.40 -16.10
CA LYS A 93 -2.40 -30.67 -15.42
C LYS A 93 -3.63 -31.40 -14.86
N PHE A 94 -4.76 -30.70 -14.75
CA PHE A 94 -6.06 -31.26 -14.36
C PHE A 94 -7.05 -31.26 -15.54
N GLY A 95 -6.57 -31.13 -16.79
CA GLY A 95 -7.39 -31.16 -18.00
C GLY A 95 -8.08 -29.84 -18.37
N GLY A 96 -7.79 -28.75 -17.65
CA GLY A 96 -8.42 -27.45 -17.89
C GLY A 96 -7.85 -26.66 -19.08
N PRO A 97 -8.57 -25.62 -19.55
CA PRO A 97 -8.17 -24.82 -20.70
C PRO A 97 -6.97 -23.87 -20.43
N GLY A 98 -6.59 -23.67 -19.17
CA GLY A 98 -5.42 -22.90 -18.78
C GLY A 98 -5.56 -21.41 -19.09
N ARG A 99 -6.72 -20.81 -18.83
CA ARG A 99 -6.98 -19.39 -19.13
C ARG A 99 -6.78 -18.47 -17.93
N LEU A 100 -6.95 -18.97 -16.71
CA LEU A 100 -6.90 -18.17 -15.49
C LEU A 100 -5.46 -17.88 -15.04
N HIS A 101 -4.55 -18.83 -15.22
CA HIS A 101 -3.15 -18.72 -14.76
C HIS A 101 -3.02 -18.31 -13.27
N LEU A 102 -3.97 -18.76 -12.44
CA LEU A 102 -4.00 -18.50 -11.01
C LEU A 102 -3.51 -19.72 -10.21
N LYS A 103 -3.00 -19.47 -9.00
CA LYS A 103 -2.69 -20.55 -8.04
C LYS A 103 -3.99 -21.17 -7.51
N CYS A 104 -3.94 -22.43 -7.11
CA CYS A 104 -5.00 -23.10 -6.36
C CYS A 104 -5.53 -22.19 -5.24
N ARG A 105 -6.85 -22.10 -5.07
CA ARG A 105 -7.51 -21.32 -3.99
C ARG A 105 -6.91 -21.61 -2.62
N ARG A 106 -6.66 -22.88 -2.29
CA ARG A 106 -6.01 -23.30 -1.03
C ARG A 106 -4.54 -22.89 -0.91
N ARG A 107 -3.92 -22.41 -1.99
CA ARG A 107 -2.54 -21.92 -2.04
C ARG A 107 -2.45 -20.39 -2.23
N GLN A 108 -3.59 -19.71 -2.21
CA GLN A 108 -3.64 -18.25 -2.29
C GLN A 108 -3.36 -17.67 -0.90
N CYS A 109 -2.38 -16.78 -0.83
CA CYS A 109 -1.94 -16.19 0.43
C CYS A 109 -2.97 -15.17 0.94
N VAL A 110 -3.45 -15.36 2.18
CA VAL A 110 -4.38 -14.45 2.86
C VAL A 110 -3.79 -13.04 3.01
N GLY A 111 -2.51 -12.95 3.40
CA GLY A 111 -1.80 -11.67 3.54
C GLY A 111 -1.58 -10.88 2.24
N ARG A 112 -2.07 -11.37 1.08
CA ARG A 112 -2.00 -10.66 -0.20
C ARG A 112 -3.35 -10.16 -0.71
N GLY A 113 -4.41 -10.27 0.11
CA GLY A 113 -5.76 -9.85 -0.24
C GLY A 113 -6.29 -10.69 -1.40
N TYR A 114 -6.98 -11.77 -1.07
CA TYR A 114 -7.89 -12.42 -2.01
C TYR A 114 -9.30 -11.98 -1.63
N VAL A 115 -9.86 -11.02 -2.38
CA VAL A 115 -11.29 -10.72 -2.34
C VAL A 115 -11.92 -11.55 -3.44
N SER A 116 -12.80 -12.47 -3.09
CA SER A 116 -13.79 -12.99 -4.03
C SER A 116 -15.17 -12.69 -3.49
N SER A 117 -15.87 -11.90 -4.31
CA SER A 117 -17.31 -11.75 -4.56
C SER A 117 -18.32 -12.50 -3.67
N ASP A 118 -18.24 -12.36 -2.36
CA ASP A 118 -19.38 -12.38 -1.42
C ASP A 118 -18.92 -11.64 -0.16
N ASP A 119 -19.20 -10.33 -0.11
CA ASP A 119 -18.98 -9.49 1.07
C ASP A 119 -20.13 -9.75 2.04
N GLU A 120 -19.90 -10.53 3.11
CA GLU A 120 -20.69 -10.43 4.34
C GLU A 120 -19.98 -11.12 5.53
N SER A 121 -19.14 -10.32 6.20
CA SER A 121 -18.99 -10.28 7.65
C SER A 121 -18.26 -11.41 8.42
N MET A 122 -17.45 -10.98 9.39
CA MET A 122 -17.09 -11.70 10.64
C MET A 122 -16.03 -12.82 10.60
N LEU A 123 -14.75 -12.45 10.80
CA LEU A 123 -13.81 -13.31 11.54
C LEU A 123 -12.73 -12.51 12.32
N PHE A 124 -13.15 -11.36 12.86
CA PHE A 124 -12.45 -10.61 13.91
C PHE A 124 -13.41 -10.28 15.07
N LYS A 125 -14.04 -11.29 15.68
CA LYS A 125 -14.77 -11.07 16.93
C LYS A 125 -14.57 -12.08 18.05
N ASN A 126 -13.75 -13.12 17.92
CA ASN A 126 -13.82 -14.23 18.89
C ASN A 126 -12.51 -14.69 19.56
N VAL A 127 -11.56 -13.81 19.92
CA VAL A 127 -10.55 -14.17 20.96
C VAL A 127 -9.96 -12.96 21.71
N ALA A 128 -10.75 -11.94 22.08
CA ALA A 128 -10.24 -10.85 22.93
C ALA A 128 -11.26 -10.25 23.91
N ASN A 129 -12.45 -10.84 24.02
CA ASN A 129 -13.52 -10.34 24.91
C ASN A 129 -14.11 -11.42 25.81
N GLU A 130 -13.38 -12.52 26.03
CA GLU A 130 -13.75 -13.62 26.91
C GLU A 130 -12.70 -13.80 28.03
N VAL A 131 -12.02 -12.72 28.41
CA VAL A 131 -10.99 -12.73 29.48
C VAL A 131 -11.21 -11.65 30.55
N TYR A 132 -12.20 -10.75 30.40
CA TYR A 132 -12.57 -9.82 31.47
C TYR A 132 -13.90 -10.20 32.15
N ARG A 133 -13.74 -11.02 33.19
CA ARG A 133 -14.54 -11.08 34.45
C ARG A 133 -15.92 -11.75 34.42
N VAL A 134 -15.89 -13.08 34.57
CA VAL A 134 -16.80 -13.78 35.50
C VAL A 134 -16.08 -13.86 36.84
N ARG A 135 -16.54 -13.13 37.88
CA ARG A 135 -16.43 -13.52 39.30
C ARG A 135 -17.11 -12.50 40.23
N PHE A 136 -18.04 -13.07 41.03
CA PHE A 136 -18.82 -12.56 42.15
C PHE A 136 -19.98 -11.62 41.82
#